data_AF-A0A3M2H5N8-F1
#
_entry.id   AF-A0A3M2H5N8-F1
#
_cell.length_a   1.000
_cell.length_b   1.000
_cell.length_c   1.000
_cell.angle_alpha   90.00
_cell.angle_beta   90.00
_cell.angle_gamma   90.00
#
_symmetry.space_group_name_H-M   'P 1'
#
loop_
_entity.id
_entity.type
_entity.pdbx_description
1 polymer ?
#
loop_
_entity_poly.entity_id
_entity_poly.type
_entity_poly.pdbx_seq_one_letter_code
_entity_poly.pdbx_strand_id
1 'polypeptide(L)'
;MPVDPRTPVIVGAAQVVQRREDHPDPRQARDPATLMTEAVVAAAHDAGAPRLLGAVELVGVVAGLWSWPDPGRLVAERIGARHARTLLTTFGGQTPQALVAELARRIRHGELEVAVVCGGEANATRDRLRRAGLDKDWPTQDPDARPDETFG
;
A
#
# COMPACT_ATOMS: atom_id res chain seq x y z
N MET A 1 -15.86 19.22 25.92
CA MET A 1 -15.50 17.83 26.26
C MET A 1 -14.24 17.51 25.46
N PRO A 2 -13.11 17.12 26.09
CA PRO A 2 -11.90 16.80 25.34
C PRO A 2 -12.13 15.54 24.49
N VAL A 3 -11.52 15.51 23.30
CA VAL A 3 -11.50 14.32 22.44
C VAL A 3 -10.57 13.29 23.10
N ASP A 4 -10.98 12.02 23.12
CA ASP A 4 -10.12 10.91 23.56
C ASP A 4 -8.81 10.91 22.75
N PRO A 5 -7.62 10.94 23.39
CA PRO A 5 -6.33 10.88 22.69
C PRO A 5 -6.17 9.69 21.75
N ARG A 6 -6.95 8.62 21.94
CA ARG A 6 -6.96 7.42 21.08
C ARG A 6 -7.93 7.51 19.92
N THR A 7 -8.66 8.60 19.75
CA THR A 7 -9.55 8.80 18.58
C THR A 7 -8.75 8.70 17.28
N PRO A 8 -9.00 7.69 16.42
CA PRO A 8 -8.31 7.52 15.17
C PRO A 8 -8.73 8.63 14.22
N VAL A 9 -7.76 9.10 13.45
CA VAL A 9 -7.94 10.15 12.46
C VAL A 9 -7.19 9.77 11.19
N ILE A 10 -7.75 10.13 10.03
CA ILE A 10 -7.00 10.09 8.77
C ILE A 10 -6.26 11.42 8.68
N VAL A 11 -4.93 11.37 8.76
CA VAL A 11 -4.09 12.58 8.77
C VAL A 11 -3.63 13.00 7.39
N GLY A 12 -3.66 12.10 6.40
CA GLY A 12 -3.32 12.43 5.02
C GLY A 12 -3.82 11.36 4.05
N ALA A 13 -4.09 11.78 2.82
CA ALA A 13 -4.53 10.91 1.75
C ALA A 13 -3.92 11.35 0.41
N ALA A 14 -3.64 10.40 -0.47
CA ALA A 14 -3.17 10.71 -1.81
C ALA A 14 -3.52 9.60 -2.79
N GLN A 15 -3.49 9.95 -4.07
CA GLN A 15 -3.67 9.02 -5.18
C GLN A 15 -2.60 9.32 -6.23
N VAL A 16 -2.02 8.25 -6.78
CA VAL A 16 -1.11 8.33 -7.91
C VAL A 16 -1.73 7.60 -9.09
N VAL A 17 -1.79 8.27 -10.24
CA VAL A 17 -2.26 7.68 -11.50
C VAL A 17 -1.19 7.89 -12.55
N GLN A 18 -0.70 6.79 -13.12
CA GLN A 18 0.11 6.83 -14.33
C GLN A 18 -0.78 6.58 -15.53
N ARG A 19 -0.86 7.52 -16.47
CA ARG A 19 -1.65 7.32 -17.68
C ARG A 19 -0.78 6.76 -18.79
N ARG A 20 -1.43 6.14 -19.78
CA ARG A 20 -0.75 5.48 -20.91
C ARG A 20 -0.03 6.48 -21.79
N GLU A 21 -0.64 7.64 -22.00
CA GLU A 21 -0.12 8.75 -22.80
C GLU A 21 1.23 9.27 -22.27
N ASP A 22 1.44 9.23 -20.96
CA ASP A 22 2.68 9.69 -20.34
C ASP A 22 3.85 8.72 -20.55
N HIS A 23 3.54 7.44 -20.82
CA HIS A 23 4.53 6.35 -20.98
C HIS A 23 4.14 5.42 -22.15
N PRO A 24 4.52 5.79 -23.39
CA PRO A 24 4.18 5.01 -24.58
C PRO A 24 4.90 3.66 -24.65
N ASP A 25 6.08 3.52 -24.02
CA ASP A 25 6.71 2.22 -23.81
C ASP A 25 6.19 1.59 -22.49
N PRO A 26 5.48 0.45 -22.54
CA PRO A 26 4.97 -0.21 -21.33
C PRO A 26 6.07 -0.74 -20.39
N ARG A 27 7.33 -0.87 -20.84
CA ARG A 27 8.47 -1.25 -19.98
C ARG A 27 8.89 -0.15 -19.01
N GLN A 28 8.54 1.10 -19.31
CA GLN A 28 8.83 2.26 -18.45
C GLN A 28 7.70 2.54 -17.45
N ALA A 29 6.61 1.78 -17.53
CA ALA A 29 5.50 1.93 -16.61
C ALA A 29 5.87 1.38 -15.23
N ARG A 30 5.41 2.07 -14.18
CA ARG A 30 5.71 1.73 -12.80
C ARG A 30 4.92 0.48 -12.38
N ASP A 31 5.54 -0.36 -11.57
CA ASP A 31 4.87 -1.51 -10.96
C ASP A 31 3.87 -1.06 -9.87
N PRO A 32 2.88 -1.89 -9.51
CA PRO A 32 1.89 -1.52 -8.49
C PRO A 32 2.48 -1.16 -7.13
N ALA A 33 3.57 -1.82 -6.68
CA ALA A 33 4.20 -1.48 -5.40
C ALA A 33 4.88 -0.12 -5.46
N THR A 34 5.39 0.31 -6.62
CA THR A 34 5.95 1.66 -6.80
C THR A 34 4.85 2.70 -6.73
N LEU A 35 3.71 2.48 -7.39
CA LEU A 35 2.55 3.36 -7.31
C LEU A 35 2.01 3.47 -5.87
N MET A 36 1.92 2.34 -5.15
CA MET A 36 1.54 2.33 -3.73
C MET A 36 2.52 3.13 -2.87
N THR A 37 3.82 2.93 -3.07
CA THR A 37 4.87 3.63 -2.31
C THR A 37 4.76 5.15 -2.52
N GLU A 38 4.65 5.59 -3.78
CA GLU A 38 4.51 7.01 -4.09
C GLU A 38 3.25 7.62 -3.48
N ALA A 39 2.13 6.90 -3.50
CA ALA A 39 0.89 7.35 -2.86
C ALA A 39 1.04 7.46 -1.34
N VAL A 40 1.71 6.52 -0.69
CA VAL A 40 1.97 6.57 0.76
C VAL A 40 2.88 7.75 1.13
N VAL A 41 3.93 7.99 0.34
CA VAL A 41 4.82 9.14 0.52
C VAL A 41 4.04 10.45 0.32
N ALA A 42 3.24 10.55 -0.74
CA ALA A 42 2.39 11.71 -0.98
C ALA A 42 1.36 11.95 0.13
N ALA A 43 0.77 10.90 0.71
CA ALA A 43 -0.14 11.01 1.84
C ALA A 43 0.55 11.54 3.11
N ALA A 44 1.82 11.15 3.36
CA ALA A 44 2.59 11.72 4.47
C ALA A 44 2.96 13.20 4.24
N HIS A 45 3.11 13.62 2.99
CA HIS A 45 3.27 15.03 2.63
C HIS A 45 1.96 15.82 2.78
N ASP A 46 0.82 15.25 2.36
CA ASP A 46 -0.52 15.83 2.56
C ASP A 46 -0.82 16.07 4.05
N ALA A 47 -0.38 15.14 4.92
CA ALA A 47 -0.44 15.29 6.36
C ALA A 47 0.44 16.42 6.94
N GLY A 48 1.31 17.05 6.14
CA GLY A 48 2.31 18.01 6.60
C GLY A 48 3.38 17.39 7.52
N ALA A 49 3.45 16.06 7.59
CA ALA A 49 4.30 15.33 8.52
C ALA A 49 5.02 14.13 7.86
N PRO A 50 5.96 14.34 6.91
CA PRO A 50 6.68 13.26 6.22
C PRO A 50 7.43 12.31 7.17
N ARG A 51 7.81 12.79 8.35
CA ARG A 51 8.47 11.99 9.40
C ARG A 51 7.59 10.85 9.93
N LEU A 52 6.28 10.88 9.71
CA LEU A 52 5.36 9.79 10.08
C LEU A 52 5.72 8.47 9.38
N LEU A 53 6.34 8.51 8.19
CA LEU A 53 6.76 7.29 7.48
C LEU A 53 7.68 6.41 8.33
N GLY A 54 8.57 7.00 9.13
CA GLY A 54 9.45 6.25 10.04
C GLY A 54 8.76 5.74 11.30
N ALA A 55 7.54 6.21 11.60
CA ALA A 55 6.74 5.79 12.73
C ALA A 55 5.65 4.76 12.37
N VAL A 56 5.51 4.39 11.09
CA VAL A 56 4.52 3.40 10.65
C VAL A 56 4.82 2.04 11.29
N GLU A 57 3.83 1.53 12.01
CA GLU A 57 3.90 0.23 12.70
C GLU A 57 3.23 -0.90 11.91
N LEU A 58 2.31 -0.55 11.00
CA LEU A 58 1.61 -1.50 10.14
C LEU A 58 1.34 -0.93 8.75
N VAL A 59 1.66 -1.71 7.71
CA VAL A 59 1.29 -1.44 6.31
C VAL A 59 0.22 -2.44 5.86
N GLY A 60 -1.02 -1.97 5.74
CA GLY A 60 -2.16 -2.73 5.26
C GLY A 60 -2.35 -2.52 3.76
N VAL A 61 -2.26 -3.60 2.98
CA VAL A 61 -2.43 -3.58 1.53
C VAL A 61 -3.73 -4.27 1.13
N VAL A 62 -4.55 -3.56 0.37
CA VAL A 62 -5.73 -4.14 -0.29
C VAL A 62 -5.29 -5.09 -1.40
N ALA A 63 -5.85 -6.29 -1.43
CA ALA A 63 -5.56 -7.31 -2.44
C ALA A 63 -5.75 -6.82 -3.87
N GLY A 64 -4.94 -7.36 -4.78
CA GLY A 64 -5.16 -7.20 -6.20
C GLY A 64 -4.22 -8.06 -7.04
N LEU A 65 -4.11 -7.74 -8.32
CA LEU A 65 -3.59 -8.66 -9.33
C LEU A 65 -2.08 -8.55 -9.58
N TRP A 66 -1.30 -9.16 -8.69
CA TRP A 66 0.16 -9.32 -8.76
C TRP A 66 0.57 -10.67 -8.16
N SER A 67 1.85 -11.01 -8.25
CA SER A 67 2.40 -12.30 -7.81
C SER A 67 3.19 -12.23 -6.50
N TRP A 68 3.21 -11.06 -5.85
CA TRP A 68 3.90 -10.87 -4.57
C TRP A 68 3.11 -11.50 -3.44
N PRO A 69 3.72 -12.40 -2.65
CA PRO A 69 3.10 -12.90 -1.43
C PRO A 69 2.87 -11.82 -0.38
N ASP A 70 3.79 -10.84 -0.26
CA ASP A 70 3.70 -9.74 0.71
C ASP A 70 4.02 -8.38 0.06
N PRO A 71 3.04 -7.75 -0.62
CA PRO A 71 3.23 -6.40 -1.17
C PRO A 71 3.43 -5.33 -0.08
N GLY A 72 2.97 -5.58 1.15
CA GLY A 72 3.15 -4.66 2.28
C GLY A 72 4.62 -4.51 2.64
N ARG A 73 5.38 -5.61 2.61
CA ARG A 73 6.83 -5.59 2.88
C ARG A 73 7.59 -4.75 1.88
N LEU A 74 7.23 -4.84 0.59
CA LEU A 74 7.84 -4.01 -0.47
C LEU A 74 7.63 -2.52 -0.19
N VAL A 75 6.40 -2.13 0.19
CA VAL A 75 6.08 -0.73 0.51
C VAL A 75 6.81 -0.29 1.78
N ALA A 76 6.77 -1.11 2.85
CA ALA A 76 7.42 -0.82 4.12
C ALA A 76 8.92 -0.58 3.99
N GLU A 77 9.62 -1.41 3.21
CA GLU A 77 11.05 -1.24 2.94
C GLU A 77 11.35 0.06 2.19
N ARG A 78 10.54 0.39 1.18
CA ARG A 78 10.73 1.58 0.33
C ARG A 78 10.46 2.90 1.06
N ILE A 79 9.54 2.91 2.02
CA ILE A 79 9.26 4.10 2.86
C ILE A 79 10.17 4.18 4.11
N GLY A 80 11.04 3.18 4.33
CA GLY A 80 11.95 3.13 5.48
C GLY A 80 11.36 2.54 6.76
N ALA A 81 10.10 2.08 6.74
CA ALA A 81 9.40 1.46 7.86
C ALA A 81 9.71 -0.06 7.98
N ARG A 82 11.00 -0.42 8.02
CA ARG A 82 11.43 -1.83 7.90
C ARG A 82 10.92 -2.77 9.00
N HIS A 83 10.55 -2.23 10.16
CA HIS A 83 10.01 -2.98 11.29
C HIS A 83 8.48 -2.99 11.34
N ALA A 84 7.80 -2.32 10.40
CA ALA A 84 6.35 -2.38 10.31
C ALA A 84 5.89 -3.82 10.04
N ARG A 85 4.80 -4.20 10.71
CA ARG A 85 4.04 -5.40 10.35
C ARG A 85 3.33 -5.19 9.02
N THR A 86 3.07 -6.27 8.31
CA THR A 86 2.37 -6.23 7.02
C THR A 86 1.05 -6.98 7.11
N LEU A 87 0.01 -6.41 6.53
CA LEU A 87 -1.32 -7.02 6.48
C LEU A 87 -1.80 -7.02 5.04
N LEU A 88 -2.19 -8.19 4.52
CA LEU A 88 -2.77 -8.32 3.19
C LEU A 88 -4.24 -8.69 3.29
N THR A 89 -5.12 -7.94 2.62
CA THR A 89 -6.55 -8.29 2.63
C THR A 89 -6.87 -9.50 1.74
N THR A 90 -8.07 -10.06 1.87
CA THR A 90 -8.70 -10.85 0.81
C THR A 90 -9.20 -9.95 -0.33
N PHE A 91 -9.66 -10.55 -1.43
CA PHE A 91 -10.33 -9.82 -2.51
C PHE A 91 -11.76 -9.45 -2.11
N GLY A 92 -12.15 -8.20 -2.37
CA GLY A 92 -13.55 -7.78 -2.28
C GLY A 92 -13.70 -6.27 -2.28
N GLY A 93 -14.77 -5.76 -2.89
CA GLY A 93 -15.01 -4.32 -3.01
C GLY A 93 -15.19 -3.59 -1.67
N GLN A 94 -15.61 -4.33 -0.64
CA GLN A 94 -15.75 -3.83 0.74
C GLN A 94 -14.43 -3.75 1.52
N THR A 95 -13.39 -4.47 1.07
CA THR A 95 -12.16 -4.66 1.84
C THR A 95 -11.37 -3.37 2.14
N PRO A 96 -11.32 -2.34 1.26
CA PRO A 96 -10.66 -1.09 1.60
C PRO A 96 -11.29 -0.43 2.83
N GLN A 97 -12.62 -0.38 2.89
CA GLN A 97 -13.32 0.25 3.99
C GLN A 97 -13.27 -0.59 5.27
N ALA A 98 -13.37 -1.92 5.14
CA ALA A 98 -13.19 -2.82 6.27
C ALA A 98 -11.79 -2.70 6.88
N LEU A 99 -10.75 -2.56 6.05
CA LEU A 99 -9.38 -2.36 6.51
C LEU A 99 -9.21 -1.04 7.27
N VAL A 100 -9.77 0.07 6.76
CA VAL A 100 -9.78 1.34 7.49
C VAL A 100 -10.44 1.19 8.86
N ALA A 101 -11.60 0.52 8.92
CA ALA A 101 -12.31 0.29 10.19
C ALA A 101 -11.49 -0.56 11.17
N GLU A 102 -10.81 -1.61 10.69
CA GLU A 102 -9.96 -2.46 11.51
C GLU A 102 -8.76 -1.69 12.08
N LEU A 103 -8.04 -0.91 11.27
CA LEU A 103 -6.90 -0.14 11.77
C LEU A 103 -7.34 0.98 12.73
N ALA A 104 -8.48 1.62 12.45
CA ALA A 104 -9.08 2.57 13.38
C ALA A 104 -9.44 1.92 14.73
N ARG A 105 -9.96 0.68 14.71
CA ARG A 105 -10.21 -0.10 15.92
C ARG A 105 -8.91 -0.34 16.70
N ARG A 106 -7.84 -0.76 16.02
CA ARG A 106 -6.54 -1.01 16.67
C ARG A 106 -5.96 0.24 17.34
N ILE A 107 -6.05 1.40 16.67
CA ILE A 107 -5.64 2.68 17.26
C ILE A 107 -6.49 3.02 18.50
N ARG A 108 -7.82 2.82 18.42
CA ARG A 108 -8.70 3.02 19.59
C ARG A 108 -8.33 2.17 20.80
N HIS A 109 -7.88 0.94 20.56
CA HIS A 109 -7.49 0.01 21.62
C HIS A 109 -6.02 0.19 22.07
N GLY A 110 -5.28 1.09 21.42
CA GLY A 110 -3.88 1.36 21.72
C GLY A 110 -2.91 0.29 21.23
N GLU A 111 -3.30 -0.50 20.25
CA GLU A 111 -2.48 -1.53 19.62
C GLU A 111 -1.54 -0.95 18.53
N LEU A 112 -1.86 0.24 18.03
CA LEU A 112 -1.13 0.99 17.00
C LEU A 112 -1.26 2.50 17.27
N GLU A 113 -0.25 3.26 16.88
CA GLU A 113 -0.24 4.72 16.82
C GLU A 113 -0.30 5.22 15.36
N VAL A 114 0.45 4.57 14.44
CA VAL A 114 0.50 4.96 13.02
C VAL A 114 0.40 3.73 12.12
N ALA A 115 -0.55 3.75 11.20
CA ALA A 115 -0.72 2.69 10.22
C ALA A 115 -1.06 3.24 8.83
N VAL A 116 -0.75 2.47 7.79
CA VAL A 116 -1.02 2.80 6.39
C VAL A 116 -2.08 1.86 5.84
N VAL A 117 -3.03 2.42 5.08
CA VAL A 117 -3.88 1.68 4.14
C VAL A 117 -3.47 2.06 2.73
N CYS A 118 -3.11 1.09 1.90
CA CYS A 118 -2.81 1.34 0.49
C CYS A 118 -3.27 0.20 -0.41
N GLY A 119 -3.24 0.45 -1.71
CA GLY A 119 -3.55 -0.49 -2.77
C GLY A 119 -3.10 0.13 -4.09
N GLY A 120 -2.83 -0.69 -5.09
CA GLY A 120 -2.38 -0.19 -6.38
C GLY A 120 -2.54 -1.24 -7.45
N GLU A 121 -2.80 -0.82 -8.69
CA GLU A 121 -2.94 -1.73 -9.81
C GLU A 121 -2.18 -1.21 -11.04
N ALA A 122 -1.79 -2.13 -11.91
CA ALA A 122 -1.15 -1.84 -13.19
C ALA A 122 -1.70 -2.74 -14.30
N ASN A 123 -3.00 -3.03 -14.28
CA ASN A 123 -3.66 -3.98 -15.18
C ASN A 123 -3.50 -3.59 -16.66
N ALA A 124 -3.68 -2.31 -16.99
CA ALA A 124 -3.48 -1.81 -18.34
C ALA A 124 -2.04 -1.98 -18.84
N THR A 125 -1.04 -1.78 -17.96
CA THR A 125 0.38 -2.03 -18.26
C THR A 125 0.64 -3.51 -18.49
N ARG A 126 0.16 -4.38 -17.58
CA ARG A 126 0.28 -5.84 -17.70
C ARG A 126 -0.29 -6.34 -19.02
N ASP A 127 -1.46 -5.85 -19.42
CA ASP A 127 -2.11 -6.24 -20.67
C ASP A 127 -1.36 -5.73 -21.92
N ARG A 128 -0.66 -4.59 -21.83
CA ARG A 128 0.21 -4.09 -22.90
C ARG A 128 1.48 -4.93 -23.03
N LEU A 129 2.14 -5.24 -21.93
CA LEU A 129 3.33 -6.11 -21.91
C LEU A 129 2.99 -7.48 -22.51
N ARG A 130 1.90 -8.11 -22.04
CA ARG A 130 1.42 -9.39 -22.58
C ARG A 130 1.17 -9.33 -24.08
N ARG A 131 0.44 -8.31 -24.57
CA ARG A 131 0.15 -8.16 -26.01
C ARG A 131 1.40 -7.92 -26.87
N ALA A 132 2.42 -7.30 -26.30
CA ALA A 132 3.69 -7.05 -26.96
C ALA A 132 4.67 -8.24 -26.87
N GLY A 133 4.31 -9.33 -26.17
CA GLY A 133 5.24 -10.43 -25.90
C GLY A 133 6.43 -10.02 -25.04
N LEU A 134 6.26 -9.01 -24.19
CA LEU A 134 7.29 -8.49 -23.30
C LEU A 134 7.05 -8.96 -21.87
N ASP A 135 8.14 -9.27 -21.17
CA ASP A 135 8.10 -9.60 -19.75
C ASP A 135 7.93 -8.35 -18.88
N LYS A 136 7.35 -8.57 -17.69
CA LYS A 136 7.31 -7.55 -16.64
C LYS A 136 8.64 -7.54 -15.88
N ASP A 137 9.26 -6.37 -15.77
CA ASP A 137 10.41 -6.13 -14.89
C ASP A 137 9.94 -5.61 -13.53
N TRP A 138 9.09 -6.40 -12.88
CA TRP A 138 8.56 -6.08 -11.55
C TRP A 138 9.43 -6.78 -10.51
N PRO A 139 9.58 -6.22 -9.30
CA PRO A 139 10.34 -6.87 -8.24
C PRO A 139 9.87 -8.30 -8.01
N THR A 140 10.78 -9.18 -7.59
CA THR A 140 10.44 -10.53 -7.15
C THR A 140 10.49 -10.59 -5.62
N GLN A 141 9.73 -11.51 -5.05
CA GLN A 141 9.85 -11.87 -3.64
C GLN A 141 10.16 -13.35 -3.53
N ASP A 142 10.73 -13.74 -2.38
CA ASP A 142 10.82 -15.14 -1.99
C ASP A 142 9.41 -15.76 -2.10
N PRO A 143 9.23 -16.87 -2.84
CA PRO A 143 7.96 -17.58 -2.91
C PRO A 143 7.40 -17.99 -1.55
N ASP A 144 8.25 -18.13 -0.53
CA ASP A 144 7.90 -18.47 0.84
C ASP A 144 7.67 -17.25 1.74
N ALA A 145 7.87 -16.03 1.25
CA ALA A 145 7.49 -14.81 1.97
C ALA A 145 5.99 -14.81 2.28
N ARG A 146 5.59 -14.28 3.44
CA ARG A 146 4.18 -14.16 3.84
C ARG A 146 3.99 -12.81 4.52
N PRO A 147 2.80 -12.19 4.39
CA PRO A 147 2.45 -11.07 5.23
C PRO A 147 2.38 -11.54 6.70
N ASP A 148 2.65 -10.63 7.63
CA ASP A 148 2.51 -10.94 9.06
C ASP A 148 1.05 -11.28 9.43
N GLU A 149 0.09 -10.68 8.71
CA GLU A 149 -1.34 -10.84 8.93
C GLU A 149 -2.13 -10.93 7.61
N THR A 150 -3.25 -11.64 7.63
CA THR A 150 -4.24 -11.65 6.54
C THR A 150 -5.60 -11.18 7.05
N PHE A 151 -6.36 -10.44 6.24
CA PHE A 151 -7.62 -9.82 6.68
C PHE A 151 -8.76 -9.95 5.66
N GLY A 152 -9.89 -10.51 6.09
CA GLY A 152 -11.14 -10.59 5.32
C GLY A 152 -11.48 -11.98 4.82
#